data_AF-A0A8E2RR03-F1
#
_entry.id   AF-A0A8E2RR03-F1
#
_cell.length_a   1.000
_cell.length_b   1.000
_cell.length_c   1.000
_cell.angle_alpha   90.00
_cell.angle_beta   90.00
_cell.angle_gamma   90.00
#
_symmetry.space_group_name_H-M   'P 1'
#
loop_
_entity.id
_entity.type
_entity.pdbx_description
1 polymer ?
#
loop_
_entity_poly.entity_id
_entity_poly.type
_entity_poly.pdbx_seq_one_letter_code
_entity_poly.pdbx_strand_id
1 'polypeptide(L)'
;MKRMLLAVLGIAWGLFVTWASLYVANHIHWPEVKSRATGCNDLEHCAPHARFVVELLASLLWPAIAFGVLNVLAYRRWSGRRWSLAFGAATLLAILFYVAPYALPAWGLVRE
;
A
#
# COMPACT_ATOMS: atom_id res chain seq x y z
N MET A 1 6.35 26.04 9.26
CA MET A 1 7.01 24.85 9.86
C MET A 1 6.03 23.75 10.29
N LYS A 2 5.02 24.01 11.12
CA LYS A 2 4.08 22.97 11.62
C LYS A 2 3.40 22.11 10.52
N ARG A 3 2.97 22.73 9.41
CA ARG A 3 2.37 22.01 8.27
C ARG A 3 3.34 21.03 7.60
N MET A 4 4.62 21.40 7.47
CA MET A 4 5.63 20.53 6.85
C MET A 4 5.98 19.37 7.76
N LEU A 5 6.08 19.60 9.07
CA LEU A 5 6.29 18.52 10.04
C LEU A 5 5.18 17.47 9.98
N LEU A 6 3.91 17.91 9.93
CA LEU A 6 2.77 16.99 9.81
C LEU A 6 2.77 16.22 8.48
N ALA A 7 3.18 16.87 7.39
CA ALA A 7 3.33 16.19 6.10
C ALA A 7 4.43 15.11 6.15
N VAL A 8 5.59 15.43 6.74
CA VAL A 8 6.70 14.48 6.92
C VAL A 8 6.29 13.31 7.81
N LEU A 9 5.55 13.58 8.91
CA LEU A 9 4.99 12.53 9.76
C LEU A 9 4.02 11.62 8.98
N GLY A 10 3.18 12.21 8.12
CA GLY A 10 2.31 11.45 7.22
C GLY A 10 3.09 10.55 6.26
N ILE A 11 4.13 11.09 5.62
CA ILE A 11 5.01 10.35 4.71
C ILE A 11 5.69 9.19 5.45
N ALA A 12 6.28 9.47 6.61
CA ALA A 12 6.93 8.45 7.44
C ALA A 12 5.96 7.35 7.87
N TRP A 13 4.73 7.72 8.24
CA TRP A 13 3.68 6.76 8.58
C TRP A 13 3.29 5.90 7.37
N GLY A 14 3.10 6.50 6.19
CA GLY A 14 2.78 5.75 4.98
C GLY A 14 3.86 4.74 4.62
N LEU A 15 5.13 5.13 4.69
CA LEU A 15 6.27 4.22 4.48
C LEU A 15 6.30 3.10 5.52
N PHE A 16 6.05 3.42 6.79
CA PHE A 16 5.99 2.43 7.86
C PHE A 16 4.87 1.41 7.64
N VAL A 17 3.67 1.86 7.26
CA VAL A 17 2.53 0.97 6.96
C VAL A 17 2.84 0.05 5.79
N THR A 18 3.44 0.56 4.71
CA THR A 18 3.91 -0.26 3.59
C THR A 18 4.90 -1.31 4.05
N TRP A 19 5.96 -0.90 4.76
CA TRP A 19 6.98 -1.83 5.27
C TRP A 19 6.38 -2.89 6.19
N ALA A 20 5.57 -2.48 7.17
CA ALA A 20 4.97 -3.40 8.14
C ALA A 20 4.02 -4.40 7.46
N SER A 21 3.20 -3.94 6.50
CA SER A 21 2.26 -4.81 5.79
C SER A 21 3.00 -5.85 4.94
N LEU A 22 4.02 -5.43 4.19
CA LEU A 22 4.85 -6.33 3.39
C LEU A 22 5.67 -7.28 4.28
N TYR A 23 6.22 -6.78 5.38
CA TYR A 23 6.99 -7.59 6.33
C TYR A 23 6.13 -8.70 6.94
N VAL A 24 4.93 -8.35 7.44
CA VAL A 24 4.00 -9.31 8.02
C VAL A 24 3.52 -10.31 6.97
N ALA A 25 3.11 -9.82 5.79
CA ALA A 25 2.70 -10.71 4.71
C ALA A 25 3.84 -11.66 4.28
N ASN A 26 5.10 -11.22 4.29
CA ASN A 26 6.22 -12.08 3.94
C ASN A 26 6.56 -13.11 5.03
N HIS A 27 6.30 -12.82 6.31
CA HIS A 27 6.61 -13.72 7.43
C HIS A 27 5.46 -14.68 7.80
N ILE A 28 4.25 -14.39 7.37
CA ILE A 28 3.12 -15.32 7.49
C ILE A 28 3.33 -16.46 6.49
N HIS A 29 3.24 -17.70 6.99
CA HIS A 29 3.22 -18.88 6.13
C HIS A 29 1.85 -18.98 5.48
N TRP A 30 1.73 -18.46 4.25
CA TRP A 30 0.53 -18.60 3.46
C TRP A 30 0.39 -20.02 2.93
N PRO A 31 -0.83 -20.58 2.86
CA PRO A 31 -1.05 -21.85 2.22
C PRO A 31 -0.59 -21.77 0.75
N GLU A 32 0.11 -22.81 0.28
CA GLU A 32 0.58 -22.89 -1.10
C GLU A 32 -0.59 -22.87 -2.08
N VAL A 33 -0.87 -21.69 -2.63
CA VAL A 33 -1.73 -21.56 -3.80
C VAL A 33 -0.89 -21.82 -5.04
N LYS A 34 -1.33 -22.75 -5.89
CA LYS A 34 -0.69 -23.03 -7.18
C LYS A 34 -0.62 -21.73 -7.96
N SER A 35 0.58 -21.17 -8.03
CA SER A 35 0.83 -19.97 -8.81
C SER A 35 0.62 -20.34 -10.27
N ARG A 36 -0.47 -19.87 -10.86
CA ARG A 36 -0.66 -19.97 -12.32
C ARG A 36 0.43 -19.09 -12.92
N ALA A 37 1.45 -19.72 -13.48
CA ALA A 37 2.44 -19.04 -14.29
C ALA A 37 1.68 -18.38 -15.45
N THR A 38 1.33 -17.10 -15.30
CA THR A 38 1.02 -16.24 -16.44
C THR A 38 2.25 -16.33 -17.32
N GLY A 39 2.12 -16.96 -18.48
CA GLY A 39 3.20 -17.54 -19.30
C GLY A 39 4.19 -16.55 -19.91
N CYS A 40 4.51 -15.45 -19.23
CA CYS A 40 5.63 -14.61 -19.58
C CYS A 40 6.49 -14.30 -18.37
N ASN A 41 7.49 -15.16 -18.18
CA ASN A 41 8.51 -15.03 -17.15
C ASN A 41 9.71 -14.18 -17.65
N ASP A 42 9.73 -13.84 -18.94
CA ASP A 42 10.80 -13.07 -19.57
C ASP A 42 10.46 -11.57 -19.55
N LEU A 43 11.05 -10.85 -18.58
CA LEU A 43 10.90 -9.40 -18.42
C LEU A 43 11.33 -8.61 -19.67
N GLU A 44 12.16 -9.20 -20.53
CA GLU A 44 12.68 -8.57 -21.74
C GLU A 44 11.65 -8.49 -22.88
N HIS A 45 10.60 -9.32 -22.87
CA HIS A 45 9.66 -9.41 -24.00
C HIS A 45 8.22 -8.98 -23.69
N CYS A 46 7.80 -8.88 -22.42
CA CYS A 46 6.37 -8.76 -22.08
C CYS A 46 5.86 -7.42 -21.57
N ALA A 47 6.75 -6.48 -21.25
CA ALA A 47 6.38 -5.08 -21.03
C ALA A 47 7.64 -4.22 -21.14
N PRO A 48 7.54 -2.94 -21.56
CA PRO A 48 8.67 -2.04 -21.45
C PRO A 48 9.10 -1.98 -19.98
N HIS A 49 10.34 -2.35 -19.67
CA HIS A 49 10.93 -2.38 -18.32
C HIS A 49 10.59 -1.13 -17.49
N ALA A 50 10.47 0.03 -18.14
CA ALA A 50 10.04 1.28 -17.53
C ALA A 50 8.63 1.23 -16.90
N ARG A 51 7.65 0.57 -17.52
CA ARG A 51 6.29 0.45 -16.96
C ARG A 51 6.28 -0.36 -15.66
N PHE A 52 7.01 -1.48 -15.63
CA PHE A 52 7.13 -2.30 -14.42
C PHE A 52 7.75 -1.51 -13.27
N VAL A 53 8.85 -0.79 -13.52
CA VAL A 53 9.51 0.04 -12.50
C VAL A 53 8.58 1.17 -12.02
N VAL A 54 7.83 1.80 -12.92
CA VAL A 54 6.87 2.86 -12.55
C VAL A 54 5.73 2.29 -11.70
N GLU A 55 5.16 1.15 -12.06
CA GLU A 55 4.09 0.51 -11.29
C GLU A 55 4.58 0.06 -9.91
N LEU A 56 5.80 -0.49 -9.83
CA LEU A 56 6.43 -0.85 -8.57
C LEU A 56 6.59 0.38 -7.67
N LEU A 57 7.20 1.46 -8.19
CA LEU A 57 7.39 2.70 -7.44
C LEU A 57 6.06 3.32 -7.03
N ALA A 58 5.06 3.33 -7.92
CA ALA A 58 3.72 3.82 -7.60
C ALA A 58 3.11 3.00 -6.47
N SER A 59 3.19 1.66 -6.53
CA SER A 59 2.66 0.76 -5.51
C SER A 59 3.34 0.89 -4.16
N LEU A 60 4.62 1.29 -4.10
CA LEU A 60 5.38 1.49 -2.87
C LEU A 60 5.19 2.89 -2.27
N LEU A 61 5.10 3.92 -3.12
CA LEU A 61 5.12 5.32 -2.68
C LEU A 61 3.72 5.91 -2.49
N TRP A 62 2.68 5.33 -3.07
CA TRP A 62 1.33 5.90 -2.98
C TRP A 62 0.84 6.11 -1.53
N PRO A 63 1.11 5.23 -0.53
CA PRO A 63 0.63 5.48 0.83
C PRO A 63 1.35 6.69 1.44
N ALA A 64 2.66 6.79 1.23
CA ALA A 64 3.46 7.91 1.70
C ALA A 64 2.95 9.25 1.15
N ILE A 65 2.65 9.30 -0.16
CA ILE A 65 2.07 10.48 -0.81
C ILE A 65 0.67 10.76 -0.25
N ALA A 66 -0.20 9.74 -0.14
CA ALA A 66 -1.57 9.89 0.34
C ALA A 66 -1.62 10.44 1.78
N PHE A 67 -0.83 9.90 2.70
CA PHE A 67 -0.76 10.38 4.09
C PHE A 67 -0.11 11.76 4.21
N GLY A 68 0.88 12.07 3.38
CA GLY A 68 1.44 13.41 3.28
C GLY A 68 0.39 14.44 2.87
N VAL A 69 -0.34 14.17 1.79
CA VAL A 69 -1.41 15.04 1.28
C VAL A 69 -2.55 15.16 2.28
N LEU A 70 -2.99 14.06 2.89
CA LEU A 70 -4.05 14.05 3.90
C LEU A 70 -3.70 14.96 5.07
N ASN A 71 -2.47 14.91 5.58
CA ASN A 71 -2.03 15.76 6.69
C ASN A 71 -1.88 17.24 6.27
N VAL A 72 -1.48 17.52 5.02
CA VAL A 72 -1.46 18.89 4.49
C VAL A 72 -2.87 19.47 4.37
N LEU A 73 -3.84 18.69 3.87
CA LEU A 73 -5.22 19.13 3.66
C LEU A 73 -6.00 19.25 4.97
N ALA A 74 -5.79 18.33 5.90
CA ALA A 74 -6.44 18.34 7.20
C ALA A 74 -5.94 19.50 8.08
N TYR A 75 -4.73 20.03 7.83
CA TYR A 75 -4.16 21.13 8.58
C TYR A 75 -5.08 22.36 8.57
N ARG A 76 -5.60 22.70 9.76
CA ARG A 76 -6.55 23.79 10.06
C ARG A 76 -7.97 23.68 9.48
N ARG A 77 -8.24 22.78 8.53
CA ARG A 77 -9.58 22.66 7.92
C ARG A 77 -10.48 21.63 8.59
N TRP A 78 -9.92 20.61 9.22
CA TRP A 78 -10.69 19.46 9.70
C TRP A 78 -10.73 19.41 11.22
N SER A 79 -11.85 18.93 11.78
CA SER A 79 -11.93 18.56 13.19
C SER A 79 -11.08 17.31 13.45
N GLY A 80 -10.53 17.18 14.67
CA GLY A 80 -9.69 16.03 15.03
C GLY A 80 -10.38 14.68 14.80
N ARG A 81 -11.70 14.61 15.02
CA ARG A 81 -12.52 13.41 14.74
C ARG A 81 -12.56 13.06 13.26
N ARG A 82 -12.77 14.05 12.38
CA ARG A 82 -12.80 13.82 10.92
C ARG A 82 -11.43 13.40 10.40
N TRP A 83 -10.36 14.03 10.90
CA TRP A 83 -8.98 13.65 10.58
C TRP A 83 -8.68 12.22 11.02
N SER A 84 -8.99 11.87 12.27
CA SER A 84 -8.77 10.53 12.83
C SER A 84 -9.51 9.45 12.02
N LEU A 85 -10.78 9.67 11.67
CA LEU A 85 -11.55 8.74 10.85
C LEU A 85 -10.93 8.53 9.46
N ALA A 86 -10.55 9.61 8.78
CA ALA A 86 -9.95 9.50 7.45
C ALA A 86 -8.55 8.87 7.50
N PHE A 87 -7.75 9.21 8.50
CA PHE A 87 -6.43 8.64 8.70
C PHE A 87 -6.51 7.14 9.01
N GLY A 88 -7.44 6.73 9.87
CA GLY A 88 -7.72 5.33 10.16
C GLY A 88 -8.22 4.56 8.95
N ALA A 89 -9.18 5.13 8.21
CA ALA A 89 -9.70 4.52 6.98
C ALA A 89 -8.61 4.37 5.91
N ALA A 90 -7.79 5.39 5.70
CA ALA A 90 -6.65 5.32 4.77
C ALA A 90 -5.62 4.26 5.18
N THR A 91 -5.37 4.12 6.48
CA THR A 91 -4.46 3.08 7.02
C THR A 91 -5.01 1.69 6.75
N LEU A 92 -6.30 1.46 7.05
CA LEU A 92 -6.94 0.18 6.81
C LEU A 92 -6.93 -0.17 5.31
N LEU A 93 -7.26 0.79 4.44
CA LEU A 93 -7.22 0.59 2.98
C LEU A 93 -5.81 0.27 2.48
N ALA A 94 -4.77 0.95 2.99
CA ALA A 94 -3.39 0.66 2.63
C ALA A 94 -2.97 -0.75 3.07
N ILE A 95 -3.32 -1.18 4.28
CA ILE A 95 -3.05 -2.54 4.75
C ILE A 95 -3.76 -3.57 3.87
N LEU A 96 -5.04 -3.37 3.59
CA LEU A 96 -5.82 -4.26 2.73
C LEU A 96 -5.23 -4.36 1.32
N PHE A 97 -4.75 -3.25 0.76
CA PHE A 97 -4.09 -3.24 -0.55
C PHE A 97 -2.89 -4.20 -0.60
N TYR A 98 -2.07 -4.25 0.46
CA TYR A 98 -0.89 -5.13 0.50
C TYR A 98 -1.22 -6.56 0.95
N VAL A 99 -2.21 -6.77 1.82
CA VAL A 99 -2.52 -8.08 2.40
C VAL A 99 -3.53 -8.87 1.56
N ALA A 100 -4.47 -8.20 0.89
CA ALA A 100 -5.51 -8.86 0.09
C ALA A 100 -4.98 -9.83 -0.99
N PRO A 101 -3.88 -9.54 -1.71
CA PRO A 101 -3.30 -10.49 -2.67
C PRO A 101 -2.90 -11.82 -2.05
N TYR A 102 -2.56 -11.83 -0.76
CA TYR A 102 -2.17 -13.03 -0.02
C TYR A 102 -3.37 -13.69 0.68
N ALA A 103 -4.26 -12.89 1.27
CA ALA A 103 -5.40 -13.39 2.05
C ALA A 103 -6.58 -13.89 1.21
N LEU A 104 -6.88 -13.25 0.08
CA LEU A 104 -8.03 -13.65 -0.76
C LEU A 104 -7.87 -15.06 -1.35
N PRO A 105 -6.68 -15.46 -1.88
CA PRO A 105 -6.46 -16.84 -2.29
C PRO A 105 -6.49 -17.83 -1.12
N ALA A 106 -5.91 -17.45 0.03
CA ALA A 106 -5.89 -18.30 1.22
C ALA A 106 -7.29 -18.59 1.80
N TRP A 107 -8.24 -17.69 1.61
CA TRP A 107 -9.64 -17.86 2.03
C TRP A 107 -10.55 -18.48 0.97
N GLY A 108 -10.00 -18.87 -0.20
CA GLY A 108 -10.80 -19.43 -1.30
C GLY A 108 -11.84 -18.45 -1.86
N LEU A 109 -11.67 -17.15 -1.63
CA LEU A 109 -12.59 -16.09 -2.09
C LEU A 109 -12.31 -15.69 -3.54
N VAL A 110 -11.14 -16.01 -4.05
CA VAL A 110 -10.87 -16.06 -5.49
C VAL A 110 -11.22 -17.47 -5.93
N ARG A 111 -12.42 -17.65 -6.50
CA ARG A 111 -12.82 -18.89 -7.14
C ARG A 111 -12.05 -18.99 -8.46
N GLU A 112 -11.28 -20.06 -8.63
CA GLU A 112 -10.57 -20.39 -9.88
C GLU A 112 -11.50 -20.48 -11.09
#